data_AF-A0A5A9Z4F1-F1
#
_entry.id   AF-A0A5A9Z4F1-F1
#
_cell.length_a   1.000
_cell.length_b   1.000
_cell.length_c   1.000
_cell.angle_alpha   90.00
_cell.angle_beta   90.00
_cell.angle_gamma   90.00
#
_symmetry.space_group_name_H-M   'P 1'
#
loop_
_entity.id
_entity.type
_entity.pdbx_description
1 polymer ?
#
loop_
_entity_poly.entity_id
_entity_poly.type
_entity_poly.pdbx_seq_one_letter_code
_entity_poly.pdbx_strand_id
1 'polypeptide(L)' 'MWILWPSFLVGAATSATVFAFIDPLDIEFLGHISASRQQVYAGGFFLFWLMSALSSALTLHMAPRGIILDEFGDPVND' A
#
# COMPACT_ATOMS: atom_id res chain seq x y z
N MET A 1 9.92 -6.23 6.35
CA MET A 1 10.16 -6.21 4.89
C MET A 1 8.98 -6.82 4.12
N TRP A 2 8.24 -7.75 4.73
CA TRP A 2 7.07 -8.41 4.13
C TRP A 2 5.89 -7.50 3.77
N ILE A 3 5.74 -6.34 4.40
CA ILE A 3 4.64 -5.40 4.09
C ILE A 3 5.14 -4.25 3.19
N LEU A 4 6.18 -3.54 3.63
CA LEU A 4 6.68 -2.34 2.92
C LEU A 4 7.09 -2.62 1.47
N TRP A 5 7.80 -3.73 1.21
CA TRP A 5 8.35 -4.01 -0.11
C TRP A 5 7.27 -4.43 -1.13
N PRO A 6 6.38 -5.40 -0.84
CA PRO A 6 5.30 -5.76 -1.77
C PRO A 6 4.31 -4.61 -2.01
N SER A 7 3.95 -3.86 -0.95
CA SER A 7 3.07 -2.69 -1.09
C SER A 7 3.71 -1.60 -1.95
N PHE A 8 5.03 -1.40 -1.89
CA PHE A 8 5.73 -0.43 -2.74
C PHE A 8 5.56 -0.78 -4.22
N LEU A 9 5.73 -2.06 -4.59
CA LEU A 9 5.56 -2.52 -5.97
C LEU A 9 4.12 -2.33 -6.45
N VAL A 10 3.13 -2.67 -5.61
CA VAL A 10 1.70 -2.46 -5.93
C VAL A 10 1.38 -0.96 -6.05
N GLY A 11 1.90 -0.13 -5.14
CA GLY A 11 1.76 1.32 -5.19
C GLY A 11 2.35 1.90 -6.47
N ALA A 12 3.55 1.46 -6.87
CA ALA A 12 4.21 1.87 -8.11
C ALA A 12 3.37 1.47 -9.33
N ALA A 13 2.96 0.21 -9.44
CA ALA A 13 2.15 -0.29 -10.55
C ALA A 13 0.79 0.44 -10.65
N THR A 14 0.13 0.65 -9.50
CA THR A 14 -1.15 1.35 -9.43
C THR A 14 -1.00 2.81 -9.86
N SER A 15 0.01 3.51 -9.33
CA SER A 15 0.28 4.91 -9.70
C SER A 15 0.60 5.05 -11.19
N ALA A 16 1.43 4.16 -11.75
CA ALA A 16 1.74 4.14 -13.19
C ALA A 16 0.49 3.91 -14.03
N THR A 17 -0.40 2.99 -13.60
CA THR A 17 -1.66 2.72 -14.29
C THR A 17 -2.58 3.93 -14.25
N VAL A 18 -2.85 4.48 -13.06
CA VAL A 18 -3.75 5.64 -12.87
C VAL A 18 -3.26 6.84 -13.67
N PHE A 19 -1.98 7.16 -13.58
CA PHE A 19 -1.40 8.31 -14.27
C PHE A 19 -1.15 8.09 -15.77
N ALA A 20 -1.24 6.86 -16.27
CA ALA A 20 -1.30 6.62 -17.71
C ALA A 20 -2.66 7.04 -18.29
N PHE A 21 -3.73 6.99 -17.50
CA PHE A 21 -5.10 7.35 -17.92
C PHE A 21 -5.52 8.76 -17.51
N ILE A 22 -4.92 9.33 -16.46
CA ILE A 22 -5.29 10.63 -15.89
C ILE A 22 -4.10 11.58 -16.03
N ASP A 23 -4.25 12.66 -16.82
CA ASP A 23 -3.23 13.71 -16.88
C ASP A 23 -3.26 14.53 -15.59
N PRO A 24 -2.16 14.62 -14.83
CA PRO A 24 -2.11 15.44 -13.62
C PRO A 24 -2.23 16.94 -13.87
N LEU A 25 -2.16 17.41 -15.11
CA LEU A 25 -2.39 18.83 -15.42
C LEU A 25 -3.85 19.27 -15.24
N ASP A 26 -4.79 18.33 -15.31
CA ASP A 26 -6.22 18.58 -15.11
C ASP A 26 -6.62 18.53 -13.63
N ILE A 27 -5.67 18.30 -12.72
CA ILE A 27 -5.95 18.18 -11.28
C ILE A 27 -5.81 19.56 -10.61
N GLU A 28 -6.93 20.29 -10.54
CA GLU A 28 -7.09 21.40 -9.62
C GLU A 28 -7.52 20.89 -8.25
N PHE A 29 -6.64 20.95 -7.25
CA PHE A 29 -7.02 20.59 -5.88
C PHE A 29 -7.93 21.66 -5.30
N LEU A 30 -9.15 21.26 -4.92
CA LEU A 30 -10.13 22.13 -4.28
C LEU A 30 -10.51 23.38 -5.10
N GLY A 31 -10.22 23.43 -6.41
CA GLY A 31 -10.51 24.57 -7.30
C GLY A 31 -9.60 25.80 -7.13
N HIS A 32 -8.56 25.73 -6.28
CA HIS A 32 -7.68 26.88 -5.99
C HIS A 32 -6.22 26.48 -5.71
N ILE A 33 -5.96 25.23 -5.35
CA ILE A 33 -4.63 24.74 -5.02
C ILE A 33 -4.00 24.20 -6.31
N SER A 34 -3.16 25.02 -6.93
CA SER A 34 -2.33 24.61 -8.06
C SER A 34 -1.15 23.77 -7.55
N ALA A 35 -1.33 22.45 -7.53
CA ALA A 35 -0.24 21.53 -7.28
C ALA A 35 0.63 21.41 -8.54
N SER A 36 1.96 21.45 -8.38
CA SER A 36 2.85 21.13 -9.51
C SER A 36 2.68 19.68 -9.95
N ARG A 37 2.91 19.38 -11.24
CA ARG A 37 2.88 18.00 -11.77
C ARG A 37 3.62 17.01 -10.87
N GLN A 38 4.82 17.40 -10.41
CA GLN A 38 5.66 16.54 -9.58
C GLN A 38 5.04 16.25 -8.21
N GLN A 39 4.37 17.22 -7.59
CA GLN A 39 3.67 17.01 -6.32
C GLN A 39 2.50 16.04 -6.48
N VAL A 40 1.75 16.13 -7.58
CA VAL A 40 0.64 15.22 -7.87
C VAL A 40 1.15 13.79 -8.07
N TYR A 41 2.19 13.61 -8.90
CA TYR A 41 2.79 12.29 -9.16
C TYR A 41 3.32 11.65 -7.87
N ALA A 42 4.16 12.38 -7.13
CA ALA A 42 4.75 11.86 -5.91
C ALA A 42 3.68 11.63 -4.82
N GLY A 43 2.76 12.58 -4.65
CA GLY A 43 1.68 12.50 -3.67
C GLY A 43 0.76 11.30 -3.91
N GLY A 44 0.35 11.07 -5.16
CA GLY A 44 -0.46 9.91 -5.51
C GLY A 44 0.28 8.58 -5.33
N PHE A 45 1.56 8.52 -5.70
CA PHE A 45 2.40 7.35 -5.41
C PHE A 45 2.42 7.02 -3.91
N PHE A 46 2.73 8.01 -3.06
CA PHE A 46 2.74 7.82 -1.61
C PHE A 46 1.37 7.44 -1.06
N LEU A 47 0.29 8.02 -1.59
CA LEU A 47 -1.07 7.66 -1.19
C LEU A 47 -1.39 6.19 -1.50
N PHE A 48 -1.16 5.73 -2.73
CA PHE A 48 -1.42 4.34 -3.12
C PHE A 48 -0.52 3.36 -2.37
N TRP A 49 0.75 3.72 -2.17
CA TRP A 49 1.67 2.91 -1.39
C TRP A 49 1.23 2.79 0.07
N LEU A 50 0.88 3.89 0.73
CA LEU A 50 0.42 3.87 2.12
C LEU A 50 -0.89 3.09 2.28
N MET A 51 -1.85 3.27 1.37
CA MET A 51 -3.12 2.53 1.41
C MET A 51 -2.89 1.01 1.28
N SER A 52 -2.04 0.58 0.35
CA SER A 52 -1.71 -0.84 0.18
C SER A 52 -0.90 -1.41 1.36
N ALA A 53 0.02 -0.62 1.92
CA ALA A 53 0.76 -0.99 3.12
C ALA A 53 -0.17 -1.14 4.34
N LEU A 54 -1.10 -0.19 4.54
CA LEU A 54 -2.10 -0.24 5.61
C LEU A 54 -3.04 -1.42 5.46
N SER A 55 -3.53 -1.70 4.24
CA SER A 55 -4.36 -2.87 3.97
C SER A 55 -3.64 -4.17 4.37
N SER A 56 -2.38 -4.33 3.93
CA SER A 56 -1.57 -5.50 4.27
C SER A 56 -1.26 -5.61 5.77
N ALA A 57 -1.01 -4.48 6.43
CA ALA A 57 -0.80 -4.42 7.87
C ALA A 57 -2.05 -4.82 8.65
N LEU A 58 -3.23 -4.36 8.22
CA LEU A 58 -4.51 -4.75 8.80
C LEU A 58 -4.79 -6.24 8.60
N THR A 59 -4.51 -6.78 7.42
CA THR A 59 -4.63 -8.22 7.16
C THR A 59 -3.77 -9.03 8.12
N LEU A 60 -2.51 -8.66 8.32
CA LEU A 60 -1.63 -9.36 9.26
C LEU A 60 -2.06 -9.18 10.72
N HIS A 61 -2.58 -8.00 11.07
CA HIS A 61 -3.10 -7.73 12.41
C HIS A 61 -4.34 -8.56 12.74
N MET A 62 -5.19 -8.85 11.75
CA MET A 62 -6.38 -9.69 11.91
C MET A 62 -6.10 -11.18 11.71
N ALA A 63 -4.93 -11.54 11.17
CA ALA A 63 -4.60 -12.93 10.91
C ALA A 63 -4.59 -13.73 12.23
N PRO A 64 -5.27 -14.90 12.28
CA PRO A 64 -5.19 -15.79 13.43
C PRO A 64 -3.73 -16.14 13.72
N ARG A 65 -3.32 -16.05 14.98
CA ARG A 65 -2.03 -16.62 15.39
C ARG A 65 -2.17 -18.14 15.31
N GLY A 66 -1.44 -18.77 14.40
CA GLY A 66 -1.42 -20.22 14.25
C GLY A 66 -0.94 -20.91 15.52
N ILE A 67 -1.49 -22.09 15.79
CA ILE A 67 -0.97 -22.99 16.83
C ILE A 67 0.44 -23.40 16.40
N ILE A 68 1.43 -23.22 17.28
CA ILE A 68 2.76 -23.74 17.07
C ILE A 68 2.68 -25.25 17.32
N LEU A 69 2.94 -26.04 16.28
CA LEU A 69 3.05 -27.49 16.39
C LEU A 69 4.51 -27.87 16.53
N ASP A 70 4.80 -28.87 17.34
CA ASP A 70 6.12 -29.48 17.40
C ASP A 70 6.39 -30.33 16.15
N GLU A 71 7.57 -30.95 16.08
CA GLU A 71 7.97 -31.81 14.95
C GLU A 71 7.05 -33.04 14.77
N PHE A 72 6.29 -33.41 15.81
CA PHE A 72 5.36 -34.52 15.82
C PHE A 72 3.91 -34.10 15.54
N GLY A 73 3.66 -32.80 15.37
CA GLY A 73 2.33 -32.25 15.10
C GLY A 73 1.51 -31.97 16.36
N ASP A 74 2.11 -32.02 17.53
CA ASP A 74 1.45 -31.73 18.81
C ASP A 74 1.53 -30.23 19.13
N PRO A 75 0.46 -29.61 19.69
CA PRO A 75 0.45 -28.19 20.04
C PRO A 75 1.45 -27.90 21.17
N VAL A 76 2.42 -27.03 20.91
CA VAL A 76 3.36 -26.52 21.91
C VAL A 76 2.64 -25.49 22.77
N ASN A 77 2.30 -25.86 24.00
CA ASN A 77 1.82 -24.94 25.03
C ASN A 77 3.04 -24.52 25.88
N ASP A 78 3.23 -23.21 26.09
CA ASP A 78 4.25 -22.67 27.03
C ASP A 78 4.00 -23.12 28.49
#